data_AF-A0A1F8Q2T1-F1
#
_entry.id   AF-A0A1F8Q2T1-F1
#
_cell.length_a   1.000
_cell.length_b   1.000
_cell.length_c   1.000
_cell.angle_alpha   90.00
_cell.angle_beta   90.00
_cell.angle_gamma   90.00
#
_symmetry.space_group_name_H-M   'P 1'
#
loop_
_entity.id
_entity.type
_entity.pdbx_description
1 polymer ?
#
loop_
_entity_poly.entity_id
_entity_poly.type
_entity_poly.pdbx_seq_one_letter_code
_entity_poly.pdbx_strand_id
1 'polypeptide(L)' 'MVMRTWQVKKIQYCEHAGHEIALENEVVYPAEHLPDQPPRILAHRCSNAIECNLMDKAACAWCGTNPDHEVV' A
#
# COMPACT_ATOMS: atom_id res chain seq x y z
N MET A 1 10.73 20.37 -0.11
CA MET A 1 9.41 19.77 -0.49
C MET A 1 9.17 18.49 0.32
N VAL A 2 7.93 18.13 0.68
CA VAL A 2 7.62 16.79 1.24
C VAL A 2 7.38 15.83 0.07
N MET A 3 8.09 14.70 0.03
CA MET A 3 7.95 13.70 -1.02
C MET A 3 7.21 12.47 -0.47
N ARG A 4 6.17 12.02 -1.19
CA ARG A 4 5.47 10.76 -0.91
C ARG A 4 5.73 9.78 -2.04
N THR A 5 5.99 8.52 -1.70
CA THR A 5 6.19 7.46 -2.68
C THR A 5 5.77 6.11 -2.13
N TRP A 6 5.26 5.23 -2.99
CA TRP A 6 5.00 3.84 -2.64
C TRP A 6 6.26 3.01 -2.82
N GLN A 7 6.64 2.25 -1.79
CA GLN A 7 7.79 1.34 -1.83
C GLN A 7 7.35 -0.10 -1.65
N VAL A 8 7.87 -0.97 -2.50
CA VAL A 8 7.65 -2.41 -2.40
C VAL A 8 8.34 -2.95 -1.15
N LYS A 9 7.53 -3.45 -0.21
CA LYS A 9 7.99 -4.15 1.00
C LYS A 9 8.26 -5.62 0.70
N LYS A 10 7.40 -6.26 -0.09
CA LYS A 10 7.44 -7.69 -0.38
C LYS A 10 6.70 -8.00 -1.68
N ILE A 11 7.21 -8.95 -2.46
CA ILE A 11 6.47 -9.56 -3.58
C ILE A 11 6.01 -10.94 -3.13
N GLN A 12 4.76 -11.31 -3.44
CA GLN A 12 4.24 -12.64 -3.18
C GLN A 12 3.09 -13.00 -4.12
N TYR A 13 2.85 -14.30 -4.32
CA TYR A 13 1.67 -14.77 -5.02
C TYR A 13 0.41 -14.56 -4.16
N CYS A 14 -0.66 -14.07 -4.79
CA CYS A 14 -1.94 -13.82 -4.14
C CYS A 14 -2.99 -14.75 -4.72
N GLU A 15 -3.46 -15.71 -3.92
CA GLU A 15 -4.54 -16.63 -4.31
C GLU A 15 -5.85 -15.91 -4.64
N HIS A 16 -6.09 -14.75 -4.02
CA HIS A 16 -7.30 -13.96 -4.27
C HIS A 16 -7.31 -13.38 -5.70
N ALA A 17 -6.18 -12.85 -6.15
CA ALA A 17 -6.01 -12.24 -7.47
C ALA A 17 -5.60 -13.26 -8.55
N GLY A 18 -4.99 -14.39 -8.16
CA GLY A 18 -4.49 -15.42 -9.07
C GLY A 18 -3.15 -15.07 -9.73
N HIS A 19 -2.41 -14.11 -9.21
CA HIS A 19 -1.10 -13.70 -9.71
C HIS A 19 -0.22 -13.09 -8.62
N GLU A 20 1.03 -12.78 -8.96
CA GLU A 20 1.95 -12.07 -8.07
C GLU A 20 1.48 -10.63 -7.84
N ILE A 21 1.56 -10.20 -6.58
CA ILE A 21 1.30 -8.83 -6.15
C ILE A 21 2.47 -8.31 -5.32
N ALA A 22 2.64 -6.99 -5.31
CA ALA A 22 3.52 -6.31 -4.37
C ALA A 22 2.71 -5.83 -3.16
N LEU A 23 3.22 -6.05 -1.96
CA LEU A 23 2.79 -5.32 -0.76
C LEU A 23 3.65 -4.07 -0.66
N GLU A 24 3.00 -2.92 -0.54
CA GLU A 24 3.62 -1.61 -0.62
C GLU A 24 3.31 -0.76 0.61
N ASN A 25 4.26 0.08 0.99
CA ASN A 25 4.09 1.10 2.01
C ASN A 25 4.15 2.49 1.36
N GLU A 26 3.25 3.39 1.72
CA GLU A 26 3.37 4.80 1.36
C GLU A 26 4.36 5.44 2.34
N VAL A 27 5.55 5.76 1.83
CA VAL A 27 6.62 6.39 2.60
C VAL A 27 6.63 7.88 2.32
N VAL A 28 6.66 8.67 3.39
CA VAL A 28 6.79 10.12 3.34
C VAL A 28 8.14 10.54 3.88
N TYR A 29 8.90 11.19 3.01
CA TYR A 29 10.19 11.77 3.32
C TYR A 29 10.02 13.19 3.87
N PRO A 30 10.83 13.59 4.87
CA PRO A 30 10.78 14.92 5.46
C PRO A 30 10.96 16.03 4.44
N ALA A 31 10.44 17.22 4.77
CA ALA A 31 10.76 18.42 4.02
C ALA A 31 12.25 18.76 4.20
N GLU A 32 12.89 19.24 3.13
CA GLU A 32 14.29 19.69 3.16
C GLU A 32 14.59 20.74 4.24
N HIS A 33 13.60 21.55 4.64
CA HIS A 33 13.78 22.57 5.69
C HIS A 33 13.70 22.00 7.12
N LEU A 34 13.34 20.72 7.28
CA LEU A 34 13.29 20.02 8.56
C LEU A 34 13.74 18.55 8.39
N PRO A 35 15.01 18.32 8.00
CA PRO A 35 15.49 17.03 7.51
C PRO A 35 15.72 15.99 8.61
N ASP A 36 15.76 16.38 9.89
CA ASP A 36 16.08 15.50 11.02
C ASP A 36 14.94 14.55 11.43
N GLN A 37 13.80 14.59 10.73
CA GLN A 37 12.75 13.59 10.93
C GLN A 37 13.10 12.32 10.15
N PRO A 38 12.88 11.11 10.69
CA PRO A 38 12.96 9.91 9.87
C PRO A 38 11.80 9.86 8.87
N PRO A 39 11.94 9.13 7.74
CA PRO A 39 10.80 8.82 6.88
C PRO A 39 9.71 8.10 7.66
N ARG A 40 8.45 8.41 7.36
CA ARG A 40 7.28 7.81 8.01
C ARG A 40 6.47 6.99 7.02
N ILE A 41 5.89 5.89 7.49
CA ILE A 41 4.89 5.15 6.74
C ILE A 41 3.53 5.75 7.05
N LEU A 42 2.74 6.07 6.03
CA LEU A 42 1.39 6.62 6.18
C LEU A 42 0.28 5.62 5.86
N ALA A 43 0.55 4.67 4.95
CA ALA A 43 -0.43 3.72 4.49
C ALA A 43 0.24 2.44 4.00
N HIS A 44 -0.55 1.38 3.91
CA HIS A 44 -0.16 0.11 3.34
C HIS A 44 -1.18 -0.32 2.29
N ARG A 45 -0.74 -1.01 1.23
CA ARG A 45 -1.65 -1.58 0.22
C ARG A 45 -1.03 -2.78 -0.49
N CYS A 46 -1.84 -3.53 -1.23
CA CYS A 46 -1.32 -4.37 -2.31
C CYS A 46 -1.34 -3.64 -3.65
N SER A 47 -0.49 -4.03 -4.60
CA SER A 47 -0.46 -3.48 -5.96
C SER A 47 -1.76 -3.68 -6.74
N ASN A 48 -2.56 -4.68 -6.33
CA ASN A 48 -3.86 -4.98 -6.92
C ASN A 48 -5.04 -4.28 -6.23
N ALA A 49 -4.77 -3.36 -5.29
CA ALA A 49 -5.80 -2.81 -4.40
C ALA A 49 -6.96 -2.14 -5.14
N ILE A 50 -6.74 -1.55 -6.31
CA ILE A 50 -7.83 -0.94 -7.10
C ILE A 50 -8.57 -2.01 -7.90
N GLU A 51 -7.84 -2.86 -8.61
CA GLU A 51 -8.38 -3.87 -9.53
C GLU A 51 -9.22 -4.95 -8.81
N CYS A 52 -8.92 -5.24 -7.55
CA CYS A 52 -9.74 -6.14 -6.73
C CYS A 52 -11.20 -5.68 -6.60
N ASN A 53 -11.51 -4.37 -6.72
CA ASN A 53 -12.90 -3.87 -6.68
C ASN A 53 -13.71 -4.22 -7.94
N LEU A 54 -13.04 -4.64 -9.01
CA LEU A 54 -13.68 -5.02 -10.28
C LEU A 54 -13.91 -6.54 -10.37
N MET A 55 -13.44 -7.29 -9.38
CA MET A 55 -13.62 -8.74 -9.33
C MET A 55 -15.00 -9.09 -8.76
N ASP A 56 -15.57 -10.21 -9.22
CA ASP A 56 -16.83 -10.76 -8.68
C ASP A 56 -16.60 -11.51 -7.35
N LYS A 57 -15.81 -10.92 -6.46
CA LYS A 57 -15.42 -11.45 -5.15
C LYS A 57 -15.22 -10.27 -4.19
N ALA A 58 -15.53 -10.47 -2.90
CA ALA A 58 -15.26 -9.46 -1.89
C ALA A 58 -13.75 -9.18 -1.77
N ALA A 59 -13.35 -7.91 -1.84
CA ALA A 59 -11.95 -7.52 -1.77
C ALA A 59 -11.35 -7.80 -0.38
N CYS A 60 -10.06 -8.12 -0.33
CA CYS A 60 -9.39 -8.43 0.94
C CYS A 60 -9.01 -7.18 1.75
N ALA A 61 -8.49 -7.36 2.96
CA ALA A 61 -8.07 -6.28 3.83
C ALA A 61 -6.94 -5.41 3.27
N TRP A 62 -6.20 -5.82 2.23
CA TRP A 62 -5.17 -4.97 1.58
C TRP A 62 -5.69 -4.11 0.43
N CYS A 63 -6.99 -4.25 0.13
CA CYS A 63 -7.71 -3.37 -0.77
C CYS A 63 -7.98 -2.05 -0.04
N GLY A 64 -7.32 -0.96 -0.45
CA GLY A 64 -7.42 0.34 0.25
C GLY A 64 -8.81 0.99 0.24
N THR A 65 -9.77 0.42 -0.50
CA THR A 65 -11.18 0.81 -0.50
C THR A 65 -12.07 -0.07 0.38
N ASN A 66 -11.53 -1.16 0.94
CA ASN A 66 -12.29 -2.02 1.84
C ASN A 66 -12.48 -1.26 3.18
N PRO A 67 -13.72 -1.07 3.67
CA PRO A 67 -13.95 -0.43 4.97
C PRO A 67 -13.36 -1.23 6.16
N ASP A 68 -13.18 -2.54 6.00
CA ASP A 68 -12.47 -3.41 6.95
C ASP A 68 -10.94 -3.45 6.69
N HIS A 69 -10.40 -2.47 5.96
CA HIS A 69 -8.96 -2.31 5.75
C HIS A 69 -8.29 -2.02 7.10
N GLU A 70 -7.67 -3.05 7.69
CA GLU A 70 -6.79 -2.86 8.84
C GLU A 70 -5.54 -2.10 8.40
N VAL A 71 -5.41 -0.87 8.89
CA VAL A 71 -4.13 -0.14 8.90
C VAL A 71 -3.22 -0.82 9.93
N VAL A 72 -2.49 -1.84 9.47
CA VAL A 72 -1.45 -2.54 10.27
C VAL A 72 -0.16 -1.75 10.29
#